data_AF-A0A1G5A9P4-F1
#
_entry.id   AF-A0A1G5A9P4-F1
#
_cell.length_a   1.000
_cell.length_b   1.000
_cell.length_c   1.000
_cell.angle_alpha   90.00
_cell.angle_beta   90.00
_cell.angle_gamma   90.00
#
_symmetry.space_group_name_H-M   'P 1'
#
loop_
_entity.id
_entity.type
_entity.pdbx_description
1 polymer ?
#
loop_
_entity_poly.entity_id
_entity_poly.type
_entity_poly.pdbx_seq_one_letter_code
_entity_poly.pdbx_strand_id
1 'polypeptide(L)'
;MAEAMSAFGLAVRRAAASPAPWMSHAATSDDAAGVAAGRVRTLLRLEGAVVLGVALAAYAQFGAGWGAFALWLFVPDLSMLGYLAGPRVGAALYNAAHSYVGPVLLLALGVLAAMPWAVAGGLIWCAHIGLDRTLGYGLKYAASFNLTHLGRIGRADPW
;
A
#
# COMPACT_ATOMS: atom_id res chain seq x y z
N MET A 1 39.84 -17.73 74.75
CA MET A 1 39.96 -18.19 73.34
C MET A 1 38.65 -18.86 73.01
N ALA A 2 37.76 -18.14 72.33
CA ALA A 2 36.31 -18.40 72.30
C ALA A 2 35.93 -19.59 71.41
N GLU A 3 34.92 -20.34 71.86
CA GLU A 3 34.31 -21.52 71.24
C GLU A 3 33.48 -21.24 69.99
N ALA A 4 33.29 -22.32 69.24
CA ALA A 4 32.53 -22.51 68.01
C ALA A 4 31.08 -21.98 68.02
N MET A 5 30.58 -21.63 66.83
CA MET A 5 29.31 -22.15 66.30
C MET A 5 29.16 -21.87 64.80
N SER A 6 28.97 -22.96 64.06
CA SER A 6 28.64 -23.07 62.65
C SER A 6 27.33 -22.35 62.29
N ALA A 7 27.31 -21.64 61.16
CA ALA A 7 26.08 -21.26 60.48
C ALA A 7 26.23 -21.46 58.97
N PHE A 8 25.76 -22.63 58.56
CA PHE A 8 25.61 -23.11 57.19
C PHE A 8 24.66 -22.19 56.42
N GLY A 9 25.19 -21.29 55.60
CA GLY A 9 24.41 -20.39 54.74
C GLY A 9 23.79 -21.17 53.58
N LEU A 10 22.54 -21.60 53.72
CA LEU A 10 21.77 -22.23 52.65
C LEU A 10 21.48 -21.19 51.56
N ALA A 11 22.29 -21.16 50.51
CA ALA A 11 22.02 -20.40 49.30
C ALA A 11 20.80 -21.01 48.59
N VAL A 12 19.63 -20.39 48.77
CA VAL A 12 18.44 -20.68 47.97
C VAL A 12 18.73 -20.24 46.53
N ARG A 13 19.26 -21.16 45.71
CA ARG A 13 19.18 -21.06 44.25
C ARG A 13 17.70 -21.13 43.89
N ARG A 14 17.07 -19.97 43.61
CA ARG A 14 15.84 -19.97 42.80
C ARG A 14 16.21 -20.57 41.44
N ALA A 15 15.78 -21.81 41.20
CA ALA A 15 15.71 -22.34 39.85
C ALA A 15 14.77 -21.41 39.06
N ALA A 16 15.33 -20.68 38.10
CA ALA A 16 14.51 -20.00 37.11
C ALA A 16 13.73 -21.08 36.37
N ALA A 17 12.41 -21.12 36.56
CA ALA A 17 11.54 -22.01 35.83
C ALA A 17 11.77 -21.76 34.33
N SER A 18 12.12 -22.81 33.59
CA SER A 18 12.19 -22.74 32.14
C SER A 18 10.82 -22.28 31.62
N PRO A 19 10.74 -21.25 30.76
CA PRO A 19 9.47 -20.81 30.23
C PRO A 19 8.81 -21.98 29.50
N ALA A 20 7.52 -22.19 29.78
CA ALA A 20 6.75 -23.24 29.14
C ALA A 20 6.81 -23.09 27.61
N PRO A 21 6.85 -24.18 26.83
CA PRO A 21 7.09 -24.14 25.38
C PRO A 21 6.01 -23.40 24.57
N TRP A 22 4.93 -22.98 25.22
CA TRP A 22 3.84 -22.19 24.63
C TRP A 22 3.97 -20.67 24.89
N MET A 23 4.98 -20.22 25.65
CA MET A 23 5.27 -18.79 25.88
C MET A 23 6.22 -18.18 24.85
N SER A 24 6.38 -18.80 23.68
CA SER A 24 6.69 -18.06 22.46
C SER A 24 5.37 -17.63 21.83
N HIS A 25 4.84 -16.47 22.24
CA HIS A 25 4.02 -15.70 21.30
C HIS A 25 4.99 -15.19 20.22
N ALA A 26 5.43 -16.09 19.34
CA ALA A 26 5.83 -15.68 18.02
C ALA A 26 4.65 -14.89 17.50
N ALA A 27 4.88 -13.60 17.22
CA ALA A 27 3.86 -12.69 16.72
C ALA A 27 3.00 -13.45 15.71
N THR A 28 1.75 -13.72 16.10
CA THR A 28 0.82 -14.48 15.28
C THR A 28 0.71 -13.74 13.96
N SER A 29 0.66 -14.48 12.86
CA SER A 29 0.43 -13.97 11.50
C SER A 29 -0.81 -13.07 11.36
N ASP A 30 -1.60 -12.91 12.42
CA ASP A 30 -2.76 -12.05 12.55
C ASP A 30 -2.43 -10.54 12.60
N ASP A 31 -1.22 -10.15 13.02
CA ASP A 31 -0.81 -8.72 12.94
C ASP A 31 -0.58 -8.25 11.49
N ALA A 32 -0.58 -9.20 10.53
CA ALA A 32 -0.44 -8.96 9.09
C ALA A 32 -1.78 -9.04 8.31
N ALA A 33 -2.93 -9.08 8.99
CA ALA A 33 -4.24 -9.35 8.38
C ALA A 33 -4.75 -8.30 7.36
N GLY A 34 -4.02 -7.21 7.11
CA GLY A 34 -4.45 -6.12 6.23
C GLY A 34 -3.83 -6.07 4.83
N VAL A 35 -2.74 -6.80 4.55
CA VAL A 35 -1.92 -6.59 3.34
C VAL A 35 -2.06 -7.76 2.37
N ALA A 36 -2.23 -7.49 1.07
CA ALA A 36 -2.22 -8.54 0.06
C ALA A 36 -0.83 -9.18 -0.05
N ALA A 37 -0.74 -10.48 0.19
CA ALA A 37 0.50 -11.25 0.14
C ALA A 37 0.47 -12.37 -0.91
N GLY A 38 1.65 -12.87 -1.30
CA GLY A 38 1.80 -14.03 -2.19
C GLY A 38 1.05 -13.90 -3.53
N ARG A 39 0.19 -14.90 -3.84
CA ARG A 39 -0.56 -14.99 -5.10
C ARG A 39 -1.54 -13.84 -5.32
N VAL A 40 -2.16 -13.33 -4.27
CA VAL A 40 -3.15 -12.23 -4.36
C VAL A 40 -2.46 -10.96 -4.81
N ARG A 41 -1.28 -10.66 -4.25
CA ARG A 41 -0.46 -9.51 -4.68
C ARG A 41 -0.10 -9.60 -6.16
N THR A 42 0.34 -10.76 -6.64
CA THR A 42 0.64 -10.97 -8.06
C THR A 42 -0.60 -10.74 -8.93
N LEU A 43 -1.76 -11.25 -8.52
CA LEU A 43 -3.02 -11.06 -9.24
C LEU A 43 -3.37 -9.56 -9.33
N LEU A 44 -3.29 -8.82 -8.23
CA LEU A 44 -3.59 -7.37 -8.22
C LEU A 44 -2.63 -6.56 -9.12
N ARG A 45 -1.36 -6.96 -9.20
CA ARG A 45 -0.40 -6.33 -10.14
C ARG A 45 -0.74 -6.65 -11.59
N LEU A 46 -1.18 -7.88 -11.87
CA LEU A 46 -1.65 -8.27 -13.20
C LEU A 46 -2.93 -7.55 -13.58
N GLU A 47 -3.88 -7.37 -12.66
CA GLU A 47 -5.07 -6.53 -12.86
C GLU A 47 -4.67 -5.10 -13.22
N GLY A 48 -3.73 -4.51 -12.48
CA GLY A 48 -3.15 -3.21 -12.82
C GLY A 48 -2.57 -3.17 -14.24
N ALA A 49 -1.90 -4.24 -14.66
CA ALA A 49 -1.26 -4.33 -15.98
C ALA A 49 -2.28 -4.42 -17.10
N VAL A 50 -3.36 -5.18 -16.88
CA VAL A 50 -4.49 -5.25 -17.80
C VAL A 50 -5.17 -3.88 -17.91
N VAL A 51 -5.43 -3.20 -16.77
CA VAL A 51 -6.04 -1.86 -16.80
C VAL A 51 -5.14 -0.86 -17.54
N LEU A 52 -3.83 -0.87 -17.28
CA LEU A 52 -2.87 -0.03 -18.01
C LEU A 52 -2.92 -0.32 -19.52
N GLY A 53 -2.85 -1.59 -19.94
CA GLY A 53 -2.87 -1.98 -21.34
C GLY A 53 -4.17 -1.57 -22.05
N VAL A 54 -5.31 -1.81 -21.41
CA VAL A 54 -6.64 -1.42 -21.95
C VAL A 54 -6.77 0.09 -22.03
N ALA A 55 -6.34 0.83 -21.01
CA ALA A 55 -6.39 2.29 -21.00
C ALA A 55 -5.51 2.91 -22.10
N LEU A 56 -4.30 2.38 -22.30
CA LEU A 56 -3.41 2.81 -23.39
C LEU A 56 -4.01 2.53 -24.78
N ALA A 57 -4.56 1.33 -24.98
CA ALA A 57 -5.21 0.95 -26.24
C ALA A 57 -6.43 1.82 -26.54
N ALA A 58 -7.27 2.10 -25.53
CA ALA A 58 -8.40 3.00 -25.66
C ALA A 58 -7.95 4.45 -25.89
N TYR A 59 -6.91 4.92 -25.20
CA TYR A 59 -6.41 6.28 -25.38
C TYR A 59 -5.82 6.50 -26.78
N ALA A 60 -5.22 5.47 -27.38
CA ALA A 60 -4.77 5.54 -28.78
C ALA A 60 -5.92 5.82 -29.76
N GLN A 61 -7.16 5.46 -29.43
CA GLN A 61 -8.34 5.70 -30.27
C GLN A 61 -9.11 6.98 -29.90
N PHE A 62 -9.23 7.28 -28.60
CA PHE A 62 -10.11 8.34 -28.08
C PHE A 62 -9.36 9.51 -27.42
N GLY A 63 -8.03 9.46 -27.37
CA GLY A 63 -7.20 10.42 -26.66
C GLY A 63 -6.96 11.74 -27.41
N ALA A 64 -6.41 12.71 -26.69
CA ALA A 64 -6.11 14.05 -27.21
C ALA A 64 -4.62 14.24 -27.58
N GLY A 65 -3.94 13.14 -27.92
CA GLY A 65 -2.51 13.11 -28.27
C GLY A 65 -1.57 12.68 -27.14
N TRP A 66 -0.41 12.13 -27.51
CA TRP A 66 0.54 11.51 -26.56
C TRP A 66 1.32 12.51 -25.70
N GLY A 67 1.50 13.76 -26.15
CA GLY A 67 2.10 14.81 -25.33
C GLY A 67 1.22 15.20 -24.14
N ALA A 68 -0.08 15.36 -24.37
CA ALA A 68 -1.07 15.58 -23.31
C ALA A 68 -1.12 14.38 -22.36
N PHE A 69 -1.11 13.15 -22.91
CA PHE A 69 -1.04 11.93 -22.10
C PHE A 69 0.13 11.97 -21.13
N ALA A 70 1.35 12.16 -21.63
CA ALA A 70 2.56 12.15 -20.82
C ALA A 70 2.55 13.23 -19.73
N LEU A 71 2.04 14.43 -20.04
CA LEU A 71 1.95 15.52 -19.06
C LEU A 71 0.94 15.21 -17.95
N TRP A 72 -0.27 14.80 -18.33
CA TRP A 72 -1.37 14.59 -17.38
C TRP A 72 -1.23 13.27 -16.60
N LEU A 73 -0.43 12.32 -17.08
CA LEU A 73 -0.18 11.06 -16.39
C LEU A 73 0.34 11.29 -14.96
N PHE A 74 1.19 12.28 -14.75
CA PHE A 74 1.81 12.55 -13.44
C PHE A 74 0.97 13.45 -12.51
N VAL A 75 -0.18 13.95 -12.97
CA VAL A 75 -1.00 14.88 -12.17
C VAL A 75 -1.59 14.23 -10.91
N PRO A 76 -2.07 12.98 -10.91
CA PRO A 76 -2.56 12.33 -9.70
C PRO A 76 -1.50 12.23 -8.59
N ASP A 77 -0.21 12.15 -8.93
CA ASP A 77 0.88 12.08 -7.94
C ASP A 77 1.06 13.37 -7.13
N LEU A 78 0.61 14.51 -7.65
CA LEU A 78 0.62 15.77 -6.89
C LEU A 78 -0.22 15.68 -5.60
N SER A 79 -1.16 14.72 -5.52
CA SER A 79 -1.89 14.41 -4.28
C SER A 79 -0.96 14.04 -3.11
N MET A 80 0.26 13.57 -3.38
CA MET A 80 1.27 13.31 -2.35
C MET A 80 1.69 14.57 -1.59
N LEU A 81 1.54 15.77 -2.16
CA LEU A 81 1.77 17.03 -1.44
C LEU A 81 0.84 17.18 -0.23
N GLY A 82 -0.29 16.45 -0.21
CA GLY A 82 -1.17 16.36 0.95
C GLY A 82 -0.47 15.87 2.23
N TYR A 83 0.63 15.12 2.11
CA TYR A 83 1.43 14.69 3.26
C TYR A 83 2.12 15.85 4.00
N LEU A 84 2.23 17.04 3.38
CA LEU A 84 2.69 18.26 4.05
C LEU A 84 1.72 18.72 5.15
N ALA A 85 0.43 18.39 5.03
CA ALA A 85 -0.59 18.64 6.06
C ALA A 85 -0.69 17.50 7.08
N GLY A 86 0.16 16.47 6.97
CA GLY A 86 0.27 15.35 7.90
C GLY A 86 -0.16 13.99 7.30
N PRO A 87 0.19 12.87 7.96
CA PRO A 87 0.06 11.53 7.39
C PRO A 87 -1.38 11.10 7.07
N ARG A 88 -2.35 11.48 7.91
CA ARG A 88 -3.76 11.12 7.71
C ARG A 88 -4.37 11.84 6.51
N VAL A 89 -4.14 13.15 6.39
CA VAL A 89 -4.62 13.97 5.28
C VAL A 89 -3.94 13.54 3.98
N GLY A 90 -2.62 13.34 4.01
CA GLY A 90 -1.87 12.82 2.88
C GLY A 90 -2.37 11.48 2.38
N ALA A 91 -2.60 10.50 3.28
CA ALA A 91 -3.14 9.21 2.89
C ALA A 91 -4.55 9.31 2.30
N ALA A 92 -5.42 10.15 2.86
CA ALA A 92 -6.77 10.36 2.34
C ALA A 92 -6.76 10.98 0.93
N LEU A 93 -5.99 12.05 0.72
CA LEU A 93 -5.87 12.72 -0.58
C LEU A 93 -5.23 11.80 -1.63
N TYR A 94 -4.16 11.11 -1.26
CA TYR A 94 -3.52 10.14 -2.14
C TYR A 94 -4.50 9.02 -2.54
N ASN A 95 -5.23 8.45 -1.58
CA ASN A 95 -6.17 7.37 -1.86
C ASN A 95 -7.35 7.82 -2.72
N ALA A 96 -7.82 9.06 -2.54
CA ALA A 96 -8.85 9.64 -3.41
C ALA A 96 -8.33 9.76 -4.86
N ALA A 97 -7.08 10.19 -5.04
CA ALA A 97 -6.45 10.30 -6.35
C ALA A 97 -6.08 8.93 -6.98
N HIS A 98 -5.83 7.90 -6.17
CA HIS A 98 -5.40 6.56 -6.63
C HIS A 98 -6.50 5.49 -6.54
N SER A 99 -7.74 5.93 -6.30
CA SER A 99 -8.94 5.09 -6.38
C SER A 99 -9.51 5.12 -7.79
N TYR A 100 -10.00 3.98 -8.28
CA TYR A 100 -10.69 3.92 -9.58
C TYR A 100 -12.04 4.63 -9.59
N VAL A 101 -12.59 5.02 -8.43
CA VAL A 101 -13.88 5.74 -8.37
C VAL A 101 -13.84 7.03 -9.19
N GLY A 102 -12.82 7.87 -8.99
CA GLY A 102 -12.64 9.12 -9.71
C GLY A 102 -12.60 8.97 -11.24
N PRO A 103 -11.64 8.20 -11.80
CA PRO A 103 -11.52 8.06 -13.25
C PRO A 103 -12.69 7.32 -13.88
N VAL A 104 -13.32 6.35 -13.21
CA VAL A 104 -14.50 5.66 -13.74
C VAL A 104 -15.70 6.60 -13.81
N LEU A 105 -15.92 7.45 -12.80
CA LEU A 105 -16.96 8.48 -12.85
C LEU A 105 -16.69 9.51 -13.96
N LEU A 106 -15.42 9.90 -14.14
CA LEU A 106 -15.04 10.82 -15.21
C LEU A 106 -15.23 10.20 -16.60
N LEU A 107 -14.91 8.91 -16.77
CA LEU A 107 -15.18 8.16 -18.00
C LEU A 107 -16.69 8.07 -18.26
N ALA A 108 -17.48 7.70 -17.26
CA ALA A 108 -18.93 7.62 -17.38
C ALA A 108 -19.53 8.97 -17.78
N LEU A 109 -19.10 10.06 -17.14
CA LEU A 109 -19.50 11.42 -17.51
C LEU A 109 -19.11 11.74 -18.95
N GLY A 110 -17.88 11.42 -19.35
CA GLY A 110 -17.39 11.67 -20.70
C GLY A 110 -18.18 10.95 -21.78
N VAL A 111 -18.55 9.70 -21.53
CA VAL A 111 -19.38 8.92 -22.45
C VAL A 111 -20.82 9.43 -22.48
N LEU A 112 -21.45 9.59 -21.31
CA LEU A 112 -22.87 9.95 -21.21
C LEU A 112 -23.15 11.38 -21.67
N ALA A 113 -22.21 12.31 -21.45
CA ALA A 113 -22.34 13.71 -21.87
C ALA A 113 -21.61 14.01 -23.19
N ALA A 114 -21.09 12.99 -23.88
CA ALA A 114 -20.33 13.12 -25.13
C ALA A 114 -19.19 14.16 -25.04
N MET A 115 -18.41 14.12 -23.95
CA MET A 115 -17.27 15.01 -23.70
C MET A 115 -15.94 14.28 -23.96
N PRO A 116 -15.28 14.46 -25.13
CA PRO A 116 -14.08 13.71 -25.48
C PRO A 116 -12.91 13.95 -24.53
N TRP A 117 -12.79 15.18 -24.01
CA TRP A 117 -11.75 15.53 -23.04
C TRP A 117 -11.90 14.76 -21.72
N ALA A 118 -13.13 14.49 -21.28
CA ALA A 118 -13.40 13.74 -20.05
C ALA A 118 -13.10 12.24 -20.26
N VAL A 119 -13.40 11.69 -21.43
CA VAL A 119 -12.97 10.34 -21.81
C VAL A 119 -11.44 10.25 -21.82
N ALA A 120 -10.75 11.18 -22.50
CA ALA A 120 -9.30 11.21 -22.55
C ALA A 120 -8.67 11.33 -21.15
N GLY A 121 -9.17 12.25 -20.31
CA GLY A 121 -8.70 12.45 -18.95
C GLY A 121 -8.93 11.24 -18.04
N GLY A 122 -10.11 10.61 -18.14
CA GLY A 122 -10.43 9.39 -17.41
C GLY A 122 -9.56 8.21 -17.82
N LEU A 123 -9.23 8.08 -19.11
CA LEU A 123 -8.31 7.06 -19.62
C LEU A 123 -6.87 7.28 -19.13
N ILE A 124 -6.36 8.51 -19.17
CA ILE A 124 -5.03 8.87 -18.64
C ILE A 124 -4.96 8.52 -17.15
N TRP A 125 -6.00 8.87 -16.40
CA TRP A 125 -6.05 8.62 -14.96
C TRP A 125 -6.17 7.13 -14.62
N CYS A 126 -6.97 6.36 -15.37
CA CYS A 126 -6.96 4.90 -15.28
C CYS A 126 -5.58 4.30 -15.60
N ALA A 127 -4.88 4.81 -16.61
CA ALA A 127 -3.54 4.37 -16.98
C ALA A 127 -2.53 4.65 -15.86
N HIS A 128 -2.58 5.83 -15.23
CA HIS A 128 -1.76 6.16 -14.06
C HIS A 128 -1.93 5.14 -12.92
N ILE A 129 -3.18 4.90 -12.50
CA ILE A 129 -3.47 3.94 -11.42
C ILE A 129 -3.05 2.51 -11.83
N GLY A 130 -3.27 2.14 -13.09
CA GLY A 130 -2.83 0.85 -13.63
C GLY A 130 -1.31 0.68 -13.55
N LEU A 131 -0.56 1.69 -14.01
CA LEU A 131 0.90 1.73 -13.92
C LEU A 131 1.37 1.59 -12.48
N ASP A 132 0.83 2.37 -11.55
CA ASP A 132 1.17 2.29 -10.14
C ASP A 132 0.97 0.88 -9.58
N ARG A 133 -0.18 0.28 -9.84
CA ARG A 133 -0.49 -1.09 -9.39
C ARG A 133 0.43 -2.13 -10.04
N THR A 134 0.85 -1.97 -11.29
CA THR A 134 1.83 -2.89 -11.90
C THR A 134 3.18 -2.83 -11.19
N LEU A 135 3.61 -1.63 -10.79
CA LEU A 135 4.88 -1.41 -10.10
C LEU A 135 4.82 -1.80 -8.61
N GLY A 136 3.63 -2.10 -8.08
CA GLY A 136 3.42 -2.49 -6.69
C GLY A 136 3.07 -1.32 -5.77
N TYR A 137 2.82 -0.13 -6.33
CA TYR A 137 2.21 0.97 -5.60
C TYR A 137 0.71 0.74 -5.45
N GLY A 138 0.14 1.28 -4.38
CA GLY A 138 -1.28 1.12 -4.10
C GLY A 138 -1.76 2.07 -3.02
N LEU A 139 -3.04 1.96 -2.70
CA LEU A 139 -3.69 2.70 -1.62
C LEU A 139 -2.91 2.59 -0.31
N LYS A 140 -2.77 3.74 0.36
CA LYS A 140 -1.93 4.00 1.53
C LYS A 140 -2.71 3.81 2.82
N TYR A 141 -2.07 3.21 3.81
CA TYR A 141 -2.55 3.26 5.19
C TYR A 141 -2.06 4.53 5.89
N ALA A 142 -2.93 5.16 6.68
CA ALA A 142 -2.59 6.37 7.42
C ALA A 142 -1.43 6.20 8.43
N ALA A 143 -1.11 4.95 8.79
CA ALA A 143 -0.02 4.60 9.70
C ALA A 143 1.37 4.92 9.13
N SER A 144 1.56 4.84 7.80
CA SER A 144 2.85 5.12 7.17
C SER A 144 2.71 5.30 5.65
N PHE A 145 3.45 6.25 5.09
CA PHE A 145 3.55 6.44 3.64
C PHE A 145 4.00 5.18 2.88
N ASN A 146 4.83 4.34 3.52
CA ASN A 146 5.39 3.16 2.87
C ASN A 146 4.45 1.94 2.94
N LEU A 147 3.37 1.98 3.71
CA LEU A 147 2.44 0.86 3.84
C LEU A 147 1.30 1.02 2.84
N THR A 148 1.17 0.05 1.95
CA THR A 148 0.08 -0.02 0.97
C THR A 148 -0.66 -1.34 1.09
N HIS A 149 -1.86 -1.41 0.49
CA HIS A 149 -2.60 -2.68 0.38
C HIS A 149 -1.87 -3.76 -0.43
N LEU A 150 -0.85 -3.41 -1.22
CA LEU A 150 -0.02 -4.35 -1.99
C LEU A 150 1.29 -4.74 -1.29
N GLY A 151 1.56 -4.19 -0.10
CA GLY A 151 2.82 -4.42 0.60
C GLY A 151 3.49 -3.13 1.05
N ARG A 152 4.67 -3.29 1.64
CA ARG A 152 5.53 -2.19 2.06
C ARG A 152 6.46 -1.80 0.91
N ILE A 153 6.54 -0.50 0.66
CA ILE A 153 7.49 0.07 -0.31
C ILE A 153 8.86 0.16 0.37
N GLY A 154 9.90 -0.46 -0.21
CA GLY A 154 11.29 -0.39 0.27
C GLY A 154 12.00 -1.76 0.39
N ARG A 155 13.23 -1.78 0.95
CA ARG A 155 14.00 -3.03 1.11
C ARG A 155 13.38 -3.92 2.20
N ALA A 156 13.23 -5.19 1.83
CA ALA A 156 12.58 -6.27 2.57
C ALA A 156 11.09 -5.98 2.80
N ASP A 157 10.30 -6.25 1.77
CA ASP A 157 8.91 -6.63 1.96
C ASP A 157 8.93 -8.05 2.56
N PRO A 158 8.58 -8.26 3.85
CA PRO A 158 8.78 -9.56 4.51
C PRO A 158 7.71 -10.59 4.12
N TRP A 159 6.96 -10.36 3.04
CA TRP A 159 5.82 -11.13 2.57
C TRP A 159 5.81 -11.34 1.04
#